data_AF-A0A5C8JPC2-F1
#
_entry.id   AF-A0A5C8JPC2-F1
#
_cell.length_a   1.000
_cell.length_b   1.000
_cell.length_c   1.000
_cell.angle_alpha   90.00
_cell.angle_beta   90.00
_cell.angle_gamma   90.00
#
_symmetry.space_group_name_H-M   'P 1'
#
loop_
_entity.id
_entity.type
_entity.pdbx_description
1 polymer ?
#
loop_
_entity_poly.entity_id
_entity_poly.type
_entity_poly.pdbx_seq_one_letter_code
_entity_poly.pdbx_strand_id
1 'polypeptide(L)'
;MGDDNFGHLERLVSELDARGLLARVVRTQSGRVFVRVINPKATSLSENVTCRVATDIPDWWYCWSWGERLHTVDDPAGAATKVARVLAAVGE
;
A
#
# COMPACT_ATOMS: atom_id res chain seq x y z
N MET A 1 3.78 -9.55 -17.87
CA MET A 1 3.91 -9.87 -16.43
C MET A 1 4.03 -8.57 -15.65
N GLY A 2 2.91 -7.86 -15.49
CA GLY A 2 2.82 -6.58 -14.78
C GLY A 2 1.40 -6.30 -14.29
N ASP A 3 0.56 -7.33 -14.32
CA ASP A 3 -0.87 -7.28 -14.06
C ASP A 3 -1.17 -7.77 -12.63
N ASP A 4 -0.47 -8.82 -12.15
CA ASP A 4 -0.54 -9.32 -10.77
C ASP A 4 -0.33 -8.22 -9.71
N ASN A 5 0.63 -7.32 -9.91
CA ASN A 5 0.89 -6.23 -8.97
C ASN A 5 -0.34 -5.32 -8.82
N PHE A 6 -1.05 -5.04 -9.92
CA PHE A 6 -2.23 -4.18 -9.88
C PHE A 6 -3.37 -4.84 -9.10
N GLY A 7 -3.65 -6.12 -9.34
CA GLY A 7 -4.71 -6.85 -8.63
C GLY A 7 -4.49 -6.91 -7.10
N HIS A 8 -3.24 -7.08 -6.66
CA HIS A 8 -2.90 -7.01 -5.23
C HIS A 8 -3.11 -5.59 -4.67
N LEU A 9 -2.64 -4.56 -5.38
CA LEU A 9 -2.81 -3.17 -4.96
C LEU A 9 -4.30 -2.75 -4.87
N GLU A 10 -5.15 -3.21 -5.79
CA GLU A 10 -6.60 -2.96 -5.77
C GLU A 10 -7.27 -3.55 -4.51
N ARG A 11 -6.88 -4.77 -4.11
CA ARG A 11 -7.35 -5.37 -2.86
C ARG A 11 -6.96 -4.54 -1.65
N LEU A 12 -5.71 -4.06 -1.61
CA LEU A 12 -5.25 -3.16 -0.56
C LEU A 12 -6.04 -1.85 -0.54
N VAL A 13 -6.36 -1.27 -1.70
CA VAL A 13 -7.20 -0.07 -1.80
C VAL A 13 -8.57 -0.31 -1.17
N SER A 14 -9.25 -1.42 -1.49
CA SER A 14 -10.56 -1.74 -0.92
C SER A 14 -10.51 -1.85 0.61
N GLU A 15 -9.47 -2.49 1.14
CA GLU A 15 -9.28 -2.61 2.59
C GLU A 15 -9.04 -1.25 3.27
N LEU A 16 -8.29 -0.37 2.63
CA LEU A 16 -8.03 0.99 3.13
C LEU A 16 -9.27 1.88 3.07
N ASP A 17 -10.04 1.78 1.99
CA ASP A 17 -11.31 2.50 1.80
C ASP A 17 -12.34 2.09 2.86
N ALA A 18 -12.46 0.79 3.14
CA ALA A 18 -13.30 0.26 4.22
C ALA A 18 -12.92 0.80 5.62
N ARG A 19 -11.68 1.27 5.79
CA ARG A 19 -11.18 1.91 7.02
C ARG A 19 -11.33 3.43 7.01
N GLY A 20 -11.93 4.00 5.97
CA GLY A 20 -12.13 5.44 5.80
C GLY A 20 -10.87 6.20 5.36
N LEU A 21 -9.86 5.50 4.83
CA LEU A 21 -8.66 6.11 4.25
C LEU A 21 -8.85 6.29 2.74
N LEU A 22 -8.38 7.41 2.21
CA LEU A 22 -8.44 7.69 0.78
C LEU A 22 -7.28 6.98 0.09
N ALA A 23 -7.52 5.79 -0.45
CA ALA A 23 -6.53 5.00 -1.17
C ALA A 23 -6.79 4.97 -2.68
N ARG A 24 -5.73 4.98 -3.48
CA ARG A 24 -5.82 4.78 -4.93
C ARG A 24 -4.57 4.14 -5.50
N VAL A 25 -4.73 3.30 -6.52
CA VAL A 25 -3.61 2.81 -7.31
C VAL A 25 -3.15 3.89 -8.29
N VAL A 26 -1.85 4.15 -8.31
CA VAL A 26 -1.18 5.10 -9.20
C VAL A 26 -0.20 4.33 -10.05
N ARG A 27 -0.30 4.52 -11.37
CA ARG A 27 0.64 3.98 -12.35
C ARG A 27 1.41 5.13 -12.99
N THR A 28 2.73 5.09 -12.89
CA THR A 28 3.60 6.08 -13.54
C THR A 28 3.90 5.70 -14.97
N GLN A 29 4.27 6.69 -15.78
CA GLN A 29 4.70 6.47 -17.16
C GLN A 29 5.94 5.57 -17.26
N SER A 30 6.76 5.52 -16.20
CA SER A 30 7.90 4.60 -16.06
C SER A 30 7.50 3.16 -15.76
N GLY A 31 6.21 2.84 -15.68
CA GLY A 31 5.69 1.50 -15.41
C GLY A 31 5.67 1.10 -13.93
N ARG A 32 5.98 2.01 -12.99
CA ARG A 32 5.86 1.74 -11.56
C ARG A 32 4.41 1.85 -11.12
N VAL A 33 3.95 0.88 -10.32
CA VAL A 33 2.60 0.86 -9.76
C VAL A 33 2.70 0.89 -8.24
N PHE A 34 1.91 1.76 -7.60
CA PHE A 34 1.85 1.89 -6.15
C PHE A 34 0.48 2.37 -5.68
N VAL A 35 0.06 2.00 -4.48
CA VAL A 35 -1.06 2.64 -3.79
C VAL A 35 -0.60 3.91 -3.12
N ARG A 36 -1.29 5.02 -3.38
CA ARG A 36 -1.19 6.24 -2.58
C ARG A 36 -2.36 6.27 -1.60
N VAL A 37 -2.06 6.45 -0.32
CA VAL A 37 -3.03 6.47 0.78
C VAL A 37 -2.95 7.82 1.46
N ILE A 38 -4.10 8.45 1.69
CA ILE A 38 -4.21 9.75 2.34
C ILE A 38 -5.17 9.58 3.52
N ASN A 39 -4.77 10.11 4.68
CA ASN A 39 -5.67 10.19 5.82
C ASN A 39 -6.54 11.45 5.69
N PRO A 40 -7.86 11.35 5.48
CA PRO A 40 -8.71 12.54 5.37
C PRO A 40 -8.78 13.36 6.66
N LYS A 41 -8.48 12.76 7.82
CA LYS A 41 -8.39 13.48 9.11
C LYS A 41 -7.09 14.28 9.25
N ALA A 42 -6.08 13.95 8.45
CA ALA A 42 -4.79 14.62 8.44
C ALA A 42 -4.27 14.65 6.99
N THR A 43 -4.91 15.48 6.16
CA THR A 43 -4.70 15.50 4.69
C THR A 43 -3.27 15.80 4.27
N SER A 44 -2.44 16.35 5.16
CA SER A 44 -1.00 16.54 4.96
C SER A 44 -0.22 15.23 4.95
N LEU A 45 -0.78 14.15 5.48
CA LEU A 45 -0.15 12.85 5.60
C LEU A 45 -0.61 11.95 4.47
N SER A 46 0.34 11.55 3.64
CA SER A 46 0.11 10.56 2.59
C SER A 46 1.24 9.56 2.54
N GLU A 47 0.86 8.28 2.56
CA GLU A 47 1.77 7.15 2.48
C GLU A 47 1.68 6.51 1.10
N ASN A 48 2.76 5.82 0.70
CA ASN A 48 2.84 5.16 -0.59
C ASN A 48 3.30 3.71 -0.38
N VAL A 49 2.55 2.77 -0.95
CA VAL A 49 2.80 1.33 -0.84
C VAL A 49 2.97 0.75 -2.24
N THR A 50 4.03 0.00 -2.44
CA THR A 50 4.32 -0.72 -3.70
C THR A 50 4.17 -2.21 -3.46
N CYS A 51 3.82 -3.03 -4.47
CA CYS A 51 4.11 -4.47 -4.37
C CYS A 51 5.40 -4.81 -5.10
N ARG A 52 6.20 -5.67 -4.48
CA ARG A 52 7.43 -6.22 -5.04
C ARG A 52 7.53 -7.70 -4.68
N VAL A 53 8.13 -8.49 -5.57
CA VAL A 53 8.55 -9.85 -5.22
C VAL A 53 9.75 -9.73 -4.29
N ALA A 54 9.73 -10.46 -3.18
CA ALA A 54 10.87 -10.48 -2.27
C ALA A 54 12.08 -11.14 -2.96
N THR A 55 13.29 -10.64 -2.73
CA THR A 55 14.51 -11.23 -3.30
C THR A 55 14.80 -12.64 -2.76
N ASP A 56 14.30 -12.94 -1.56
CA ASP A 56 14.60 -14.16 -0.80
C ASP A 56 13.54 -15.27 -0.99
N ILE A 57 12.30 -14.88 -1.27
CA ILE A 57 11.14 -15.80 -1.37
C ILE A 57 10.33 -15.41 -2.60
N PRO A 58 9.85 -16.36 -3.42
CA PRO A 58 9.02 -16.09 -4.59
C PRO A 58 7.57 -15.71 -4.21
N ASP A 59 7.43 -14.88 -3.18
CA ASP A 59 6.15 -14.37 -2.70
C ASP A 59 6.07 -12.87 -2.94
N TRP A 60 4.86 -12.38 -3.16
CA TRP A 60 4.60 -10.96 -3.36
C TRP A 60 4.39 -10.27 -2.02
N TRP A 61 5.07 -9.15 -1.83
CA TRP A 61 4.99 -8.37 -0.60
C TRP A 61 4.59 -6.94 -0.91
N TYR A 62 3.70 -6.41 -0.07
CA TYR A 62 3.56 -4.97 0.06
C TYR A 62 4.80 -4.42 0.75
N CYS A 63 5.38 -3.40 0.15
CA CYS A 63 6.54 -2.67 0.66
C CYS A 63 6.25 -1.18 0.68
N TRP A 64 6.72 -0.52 1.72
CA TRP A 64 6.71 0.93 1.82
C TRP A 64 7.54 1.59 0.73
N SER A 65 7.28 2.86 0.44
CA SER A 65 8.09 3.64 -0.51
C SER A 65 9.56 3.78 -0.11
N TRP A 66 9.90 3.67 1.18
CA TRP A 66 11.30 3.64 1.64
C TRP A 66 11.94 2.24 1.61
N GLY A 67 11.23 1.22 1.12
CA GLY A 67 11.79 -0.11 0.87
C GLY A 67 11.62 -1.12 2.00
N GLU A 68 11.03 -0.75 3.13
CA GLU A 68 10.71 -1.69 4.20
C GLU A 68 9.51 -2.58 3.83
N ARG A 69 9.51 -3.82 4.29
CA ARG A 69 8.43 -4.80 4.09
C ARG A 69 7.24 -4.47 4.99
N LEU A 70 6.08 -4.23 4.39
CA LEU A 70 4.83 -3.96 5.09
C LEU A 70 4.15 -5.27 5.49
N HIS A 71 3.74 -6.08 4.51
CA HIS A 71 3.01 -7.34 4.70
C HIS A 71 3.01 -8.20 3.44
N THR A 72 2.65 -9.48 3.56
CA THR A 72 2.36 -10.34 2.40
C THR A 72 1.09 -9.87 1.68
N VAL A 73 1.01 -10.10 0.36
CA VAL A 73 -0.18 -9.75 -0.45
C VAL A 73 -1.40 -10.62 -0.16
N ASP A 74 -1.22 -11.77 0.50
CA ASP A 74 -2.30 -12.67 0.91
C ASP A 74 -3.18 -12.07 2.03
N ASP A 75 -2.60 -11.17 2.83
CA ASP A 75 -3.29 -10.47 3.91
C ASP A 75 -3.29 -8.94 3.70
N PRO A 76 -4.14 -8.43 2.76
CA PRO A 76 -4.28 -7.00 2.52
C PRO A 76 -4.89 -6.27 3.72
N ALA A 77 -5.64 -6.97 4.58
CA ALA A 77 -6.24 -6.40 5.77
C ALA A 77 -5.17 -6.05 6.84
N GLY A 78 -4.21 -6.94 7.07
CA GLY A 78 -3.06 -6.65 7.95
C GLY A 78 -2.18 -5.54 7.41
N ALA A 79 -1.95 -5.52 6.09
CA ALA A 79 -1.27 -4.41 5.42
C ALA A 79 -1.97 -3.07 5.66
N ALA A 80 -3.29 -3.00 5.41
CA ALA A 80 -4.08 -1.79 5.60
C ALA A 80 -4.06 -1.30 7.07
N THR A 81 -4.10 -2.21 8.04
CA THR A 81 -4.00 -1.88 9.46
C THR A 81 -2.66 -1.23 9.80
N LYS A 82 -1.54 -1.73 9.24
CA LYS A 82 -0.21 -1.12 9.44
C LYS A 82 -0.15 0.28 8.83
N VAL A 83 -0.67 0.45 7.60
CA VAL A 83 -0.74 1.76 6.95
C VAL A 83 -1.56 2.76 7.77
N ALA A 84 -2.73 2.35 8.24
CA ALA A 84 -3.59 3.17 9.09
C ALA A 84 -2.88 3.60 10.38
N ARG A 85 -2.11 2.71 11.01
CA ARG A 85 -1.33 3.02 12.21
C ARG A 85 -0.24 4.06 11.95
N VAL A 86 0.53 3.93 10.87
CA VAL A 86 1.56 4.91 10.52
C VAL A 86 0.95 6.28 10.24
N LEU A 87 -0.14 6.31 9.47
CA LEU A 87 -0.89 7.53 9.17
C LEU A 87 -1.58 8.16 10.39
N ALA A 88 -1.81 7.39 11.46
CA ALA A 88 -2.33 7.89 12.73
C ALA A 88 -1.22 8.41 13.65
N ALA A 89 -0.06 7.74 13.69
CA ALA A 89 1.04 8.06 14.59
C ALA A 89 1.82 9.33 14.19
N VAL A 90 1.86 9.67 12.91
CA VAL A 90 2.62 10.84 12.42
C VAL A 90 1.80 12.15 12.49
N GLY A 91 0.60 12.11 13.07
CA GLY A 91 -0.29 13.26 13.28
C GLY A 91 -0.36 13.78 14.72
N GLU A 92 0.51 13.30 15.62
CA GLU A 92 0.63 13.75 17.02
C GLU A 92 1.87 14.63 17.24
#